data_AF-A0A4Q3J5M9-F1
#
_entry.id   AF-A0A4Q3J5M9-F1
#
_cell.length_a   1.000
_cell.length_b   1.000
_cell.length_c   1.000
_cell.angle_alpha   90.00
_cell.angle_beta   90.00
_cell.angle_gamma   90.00
#
_symmetry.space_group_name_H-M   'P 1'
#
loop_
_entity.id
_entity.type
_entity.pdbx_description
1 polymer ?
#
loop_
_entity_poly.entity_id
_entity_poly.type
_entity_poly.pdbx_seq_one_letter_code
_entity_poly.pdbx_strand_id
1 'polypeptide(L)' 'LQRTGFSIQQIAGAVGFDSPFYFSHRFKAATGKRPSDYRRADR' A
#
# COMPACT_ATOMS: atom_id res chain seq x y z
N LEU A 1 -0.89 -15.42 -9.56
CA LEU A 1 -0.92 -14.57 -8.34
C LEU A 1 -1.59 -13.23 -8.65
N GLN A 2 -2.82 -13.29 -9.17
CA GLN A 2 -3.61 -12.14 -9.62
C GLN A 2 -4.78 -12.00 -8.65
N ARG A 3 -5.14 -10.76 -8.26
CA ARG A 3 -6.27 -10.36 -7.41
C ARG A 3 -6.09 -10.41 -5.90
N THR A 4 -5.18 -9.59 -5.39
CA THR A 4 -5.44 -9.00 -4.09
C THR A 4 -5.68 -7.51 -4.28
N GLY A 5 -6.92 -7.16 -4.63
CA GLY A 5 -7.41 -5.77 -4.64
C GLY A 5 -7.53 -5.19 -3.23
N PHE A 6 -6.63 -5.55 -2.32
CA PHE A 6 -6.66 -5.09 -0.94
C PHE A 6 -6.49 -3.58 -0.93
N SER A 7 -7.39 -2.88 -0.25
CA SER A 7 -7.25 -1.44 -0.03
C SER A 7 -5.97 -1.16 0.77
N ILE A 8 -5.48 0.08 0.72
CA ILE A 8 -4.29 0.47 1.49
C ILE A 8 -4.49 0.25 2.98
N GLN A 9 -5.73 0.38 3.43
CA GLN A 9 -6.14 0.10 4.79
C GLN A 9 -6.03 -1.39 5.14
N GLN A 10 -6.45 -2.28 4.23
CA GLN A 10 -6.32 -3.73 4.44
C GLN A 10 -4.86 -4.18 4.46
N ILE A 11 -4.04 -3.64 3.56
CA ILE A 11 -2.60 -3.94 3.55
C ILE A 11 -1.98 -3.41 4.83
N ALA A 12 -2.23 -2.15 5.20
CA ALA A 12 -1.74 -1.55 6.44
C ALA A 12 -2.09 -2.40 7.67
N GLY A 13 -3.35 -2.80 7.82
CA GLY A 13 -3.80 -3.66 8.92
C GLY A 13 -3.12 -5.04 8.90
N ALA A 14 -2.91 -5.63 7.73
CA ALA A 14 -2.24 -6.93 7.60
C ALA A 14 -0.75 -6.88 8.00
N VAL A 15 -0.07 -5.75 7.84
CA VAL A 15 1.32 -5.57 8.29
C VAL A 15 1.44 -5.02 9.71
N GLY A 16 0.32 -4.83 10.42
CA GLY A 16 0.30 -4.32 11.79
C GLY A 16 0.41 -2.79 11.90
N PHE A 17 0.06 -2.06 10.85
CA PHE A 17 -0.06 -0.59 10.90
C PHE A 17 -1.49 -0.18 11.25
N ASP A 18 -1.65 0.55 12.35
CA ASP A 18 -2.93 1.13 12.76
C ASP A 18 -3.43 2.21 11.80
N SER A 19 -2.52 2.91 11.11
CA SER A 19 -2.87 4.02 10.22
C SER A 19 -2.45 3.78 8.77
N PRO A 20 -3.39 3.76 7.81
CA PRO A 20 -3.07 3.67 6.37
C PRO A 20 -2.25 4.86 5.86
N PHE A 21 -2.33 6.02 6.52
CA PHE A 21 -1.50 7.19 6.19
C PHE A 21 -0.04 6.94 6.55
N TYR A 22 0.21 6.34 7.71
CA TYR A 22 1.56 6.01 8.17
C TYR A 22 2.18 4.92 7.27
N PHE A 23 1.39 3.90 6.93
CA PHE A 23 1.77 2.89 5.93
C PHE A 23 2.10 3.53 4.58
N SER A 24 1.28 4.45 4.08
CA SER A 24 1.54 5.10 2.78
C SER A 24 2.85 5.90 2.76
N HIS A 25 3.17 6.57 3.86
CA HIS A 25 4.44 7.28 4.02
C HIS A 25 5.63 6.31 4.04
N ARG A 26 5.54 5.24 4.85
CA ARG A 26 6.58 4.21 4.95
C ARG A 26 6.76 3.44 3.64
N PHE A 27 5.67 3.09 2.96
CA PHE A 27 5.69 2.43 1.67
C PHE A 27 6.32 3.32 0.60
N LYS A 28 5.98 4.63 0.57
CA LYS A 28 6.67 5.56 -0.34
C LYS A 28 8.16 5.66 -0.03
N ALA A 29 8.55 5.69 1.24
CA ALA A 29 9.95 5.74 1.63
C ALA A 29 10.71 4.46 1.24
N ALA A 30 10.07 3.29 1.35
CA ALA A 30 10.68 2.00 1.00
C ALA A 30 10.70 1.73 -0.52
N THR A 31 9.60 2.02 -1.22
CA THR A 31 9.38 1.66 -2.63
C THR A 31 9.63 2.84 -3.58
N GLY A 32 9.81 4.06 -3.07
CA GLY A 32 9.93 5.30 -3.84
C GLY A 32 8.63 5.80 -4.47
N LYS A 33 7.57 4.98 -4.52
CA LYS A 33 6.28 5.27 -5.14
C LYS A 33 5.16 5.19 -4.11
N ARG A 34 4.13 6.04 -4.27
CA ARG A 34 2.94 5.92 -3.41
C ARG A 34 2.22 4.61 -3.76
N PRO A 35 1.60 3.95 -2.77
CA PRO A 35 0.88 2.71 -3.03
C PRO A 35 -0.27 2.82 -4.07
N SER A 36 -0.91 3.98 -4.15
CA SER A 36 -1.94 4.30 -5.16
C SER A 36 -1.35 4.32 -6.57
N ASP A 37 -0.16 4.90 -6.71
CA ASP A 37 0.54 5.04 -7.99
C ASP A 37 1.12 3.70 -8.42
N TYR A 38 1.59 2.91 -7.45
CA TYR A 38 2.07 1.54 -7.68
C TYR A 38 0.94 0.65 -8.22
N ARG A 39 -0.28 0.75 -7.68
CA ARG A 39 -1.45 0.04 -8.22
C ARG A 39 -1.89 0.52 -9.60
N ARG A 40 -1.73 1.81 -9.88
CA ARG A 40 -2.11 2.37 -11.18
C ARG A 40 -1.14 1.95 -12.28
N ALA A 41 0.10 1.66 -11.94
CA ALA A 41 1.12 1.20 -12.89
C ALA A 41 1.03 -0.29 -13.24
N ASP A 42 0.33 -1.10 -12.43
CA ASP A 42 0.13 -2.55 -12.67
C ASP A 42 -1.22 -2.85 -13.37
N ARG A 43 -1.90 -1.82 -13.89
CA ARG A 43 -3.15 -1.95 -14.66
C ARG A 43 -2.91 -1.75 -16.15
#